data_AF-A0A257SZB4-F1
#
_entry.id   AF-A0A257SZB4-F1
#
_cell.length_a   1.000
_cell.length_b   1.000
_cell.length_c   1.000
_cell.angle_alpha   90.00
_cell.angle_beta   90.00
_cell.angle_gamma   90.00
#
_symmetry.space_group_name_H-M   'P 1'
#
loop_
_entity.id
_entity.type
_entity.pdbx_description
1 polymer ?
#
loop_
_entity_poly.entity_id
_entity_poly.type
_entity_poly.pdbx_seq_one_letter_code
_entity_poly.pdbx_strand_id
1 'polypeptide(L)' 'MSRVAKQPVPLPKGVEVHVAEHCLVVKGPKGQISVPFHPSV' A
#
# COMPACT_ATOMS: atom_id res chain seq x y z
N MET A 1 -5.41 -16.46 14.61
CA MET A 1 -4.38 -15.89 13.71
C MET A 1 -5.00 -15.60 12.35
N SER A 2 -5.25 -14.33 12.03
CA SER A 2 -5.77 -13.96 10.70
C SER A 2 -4.76 -14.32 9.61
N ARG A 3 -5.23 -14.89 8.50
CA ARG A 3 -4.38 -15.25 7.34
C ARG A 3 -4.31 -14.13 6.29
N VAL A 4 -5.18 -13.12 6.38
CA VAL A 4 -5.32 -12.05 5.37
C VAL A 4 -4.06 -11.20 5.25
N ALA A 5 -3.44 -10.79 6.36
CA ALA A 5 -2.21 -9.98 6.34
C ALA A 5 -0.99 -10.72 5.77
N LYS A 6 -1.03 -12.06 5.70
CA LYS A 6 0.04 -12.88 5.12
C LYS A 6 -0.14 -13.13 3.63
N GLN A 7 -1.27 -12.73 3.06
CA GLN A 7 -1.52 -12.89 1.62
C GLN A 7 -0.80 -11.77 0.86
N PRO A 8 0.15 -12.10 -0.03
CA PRO A 8 0.84 -11.08 -0.82
C PRO A 8 -0.14 -10.42 -1.79
N VAL A 9 -0.09 -9.10 -1.88
CA VAL A 9 -0.89 -8.32 -2.84
C VAL A 9 -0.07 -8.16 -4.13
N PRO A 10 -0.54 -8.66 -5.28
CA PRO A 10 0.18 -8.50 -6.55
C PRO A 10 0.13 -7.02 -6.99
N LEU A 11 1.30 -6.44 -7.27
CA LEU A 11 1.41 -5.08 -7.78
C LEU A 11 1.17 -5.05 -9.30
N PRO A 12 0.11 -4.36 -9.79
CA PRO A 12 -0.13 -4.27 -11.22
C PRO A 12 0.90 -3.37 -11.91
N LYS A 13 1.19 -3.66 -13.18
CA LYS A 13 2.13 -2.87 -14.00
C LYS A 13 1.59 -1.44 -14.18
N GLY A 14 2.44 -0.45 -13.91
CA GLY A 14 2.08 0.97 -13.98
C GLY A 14 1.53 1.56 -12.67
N VAL A 15 1.64 0.83 -11.57
CA VAL A 15 1.37 1.35 -10.22
C VAL A 15 2.68 1.50 -9.46
N GLU A 16 2.97 2.71 -9.00
CA GLU A 16 4.11 3.02 -8.14
C GLU A 16 3.64 3.09 -6.69
N VAL A 17 4.35 2.41 -5.80
CA VAL A 17 4.07 2.41 -4.36
C VAL A 17 5.25 3.07 -3.65
N HIS A 18 4.96 4.13 -2.89
CA HIS A 18 5.89 4.77 -1.99
C HIS A 18 5.45 4.51 -0.55
N VAL A 19 6.34 3.92 0.24
CA VAL A 19 6.11 3.70 1.67
C VAL A 19 6.91 4.76 2.43
N ALA A 20 6.22 5.73 3.03
CA ALA A 20 6.78 6.67 3.99
C ALA A 20 6.49 6.19 5.42
N GLU A 21 7.12 6.75 6.45
CA GLU A 21 7.11 6.23 7.84
C GLU A 21 5.71 6.01 8.45
N HIS A 22 4.70 6.76 8.01
CA HIS A 22 3.31 6.65 8.51
C HIS A 22 2.25 6.69 7.41
N CYS A 23 2.66 6.74 6.15
CA CYS A 23 1.77 6.90 5.01
C CYS A 23 2.24 6.05 3.83
N LEU A 24 1.32 5.33 3.23
CA LEU A 24 1.52 4.59 1.99
C LEU A 24 0.88 5.36 0.85
N VAL A 25 1.69 5.77 -0.13
CA VAL A 25 1.24 6.51 -1.30
C VAL A 25 1.27 5.58 -2.50
N VAL A 26 0.11 5.35 -3.10
CA VAL A 26 -0.04 4.56 -4.32
C VAL A 26 -0.34 5.52 -5.45
N LYS A 27 0.54 5.59 -6.45
CA LYS A 27 0.30 6.30 -7.70
C LYS A 27 -0.07 5.28 -8.77
N GLY A 28 -1.16 5.52 -9.47
CA GLY A 28 -1.60 4.67 -10.57
C GLY A 28 -2.19 5.49 -11.71
N PRO A 29 -2.64 4.83 -12.79
CA PRO A 29 -3.17 5.49 -13.98
C PRO A 29 -4.46 6.30 -13.71
N LYS A 30 -5.14 6.04 -12.58
CA LYS A 30 -6.36 6.73 -12.16
C LYS A 30 -6.12 7.85 -11.14
N GLY A 31 -4.86 8.13 -10.78
CA GLY A 31 -4.49 9.17 -9.82
C GLY A 31 -3.65 8.63 -8.66
N GLN A 32 -3.57 9.44 -7.60
CA GLN A 32 -2.79 9.18 -6.40
C GLN A 32 -3.72 8.90 -5.21
N ILE A 33 -3.40 7.89 -4.41
CA ILE A 33 -4.07 7.57 -3.14
C ILE A 33 -3.02 7.61 -2.03
N SER A 34 -3.32 8.30 -0.93
CA SER A 34 -2.51 8.29 0.29
C SER A 34 -3.29 7.62 1.41
N VAL A 35 -2.77 6.52 1.94
CA VAL A 35 -3.36 5.76 3.04
C VAL A 35 -2.45 5.88 4.27
N PRO A 36 -2.90 6.50 5.37
CA PRO A 36 -2.14 6.48 6.62
C PRO A 36 -2.15 5.06 7.21
N PHE A 37 -1.02 4.60 7.73
CA PHE A 37 -0.93 3.31 8.41
C PHE A 37 -0.55 3.47 9.88
N HIS A 38 -1.04 2.57 10.73
CA HIS A 38 -0.80 2.64 12.16
C HIS A 38 0.67 2.25 12.47
N PRO A 39 1.38 2.95 13.36
CA PRO A 39 2.81 2.67 13.65
C PRO A 39 3.08 1.35 14.39
N SER A 40 2.04 0.57 14.71
CA SER A 40 2.14 -0.68 15.49
C SER A 40 1.87 -1.93 14.65
N VAL A 41 1.78 -1.79 13.33
CA VAL A 41 1.66 -2.90 12.37
C VAL A 41 2.94 -3.06 11.55
#